data_AF-A0A6C0DRC8-F1
#
_entry.id   AF-A0A6C0DRC8-F1
#
_cell.length_a   1.000
_cell.length_b   1.000
_cell.length_c   1.000
_cell.angle_alpha   90.00
_cell.angle_beta   90.00
_cell.angle_gamma   90.00
#
_symmetry.space_group_name_H-M   'P 1'
#
loop_
_entity.id
_entity.type
_entity.pdbx_description
1 polymer ?
#
loop_
_entity_poly.entity_id
_entity_poly.type
_entity_poly.pdbx_seq_one_letter_code
_entity_poly.pdbx_strand_id
1 'polypeptide(L)'
;MRGKYSVYNKEYIMNMMKQMTNAEKKQLKTLSFNELWKDIWGDEHISNQYKMEEIVSLERFESLRKGVYCNEDFYTLDSIIDESNQFEMWEEQEWGFPKGRRNHNEKDFQCALREFQEETGINIKQLKNIDNIMPFEESFTGSNYKSYKHKYYLAFLPYEHSLNIKNFEPSEVSKMEWKTYDECMACIRSYNLEKKRLITNIHNSLTSSRLFFI
;
A
#
# COMPACT_ATOMS: atom_id res chain seq x y z
N MET A 1 1.99 -13.51 -0.18
CA MET A 1 3.11 -14.23 -0.83
C MET A 1 4.39 -14.35 0.00
N ARG A 2 4.96 -13.33 0.68
CA ARG A 2 6.22 -13.44 1.49
C ARG A 2 6.21 -14.41 2.69
N GLY A 3 5.11 -15.12 2.90
CA GLY A 3 5.01 -16.11 3.95
C GLY A 3 5.08 -15.58 5.37
N LYS A 4 5.06 -14.27 5.69
CA LYS A 4 5.20 -13.75 7.07
C LYS A 4 3.91 -13.86 7.91
N TYR A 5 3.37 -15.06 8.02
CA TYR A 5 2.15 -15.40 8.76
C TYR A 5 2.17 -16.87 9.21
N SER A 6 1.36 -17.22 10.20
CA SER A 6 1.12 -18.62 10.59
C SER A 6 -0.08 -19.16 9.81
N VAL A 7 0.04 -20.36 9.22
CA VAL A 7 -1.07 -21.03 8.54
C VAL A 7 -2.18 -21.45 9.50
N TYR A 8 -1.90 -21.48 10.80
CA TYR A 8 -2.86 -21.82 11.86
C TYR A 8 -3.61 -20.59 12.40
N ASN A 9 -3.26 -19.37 11.96
CA ASN A 9 -3.96 -18.16 12.37
C ASN A 9 -4.94 -17.73 11.26
N LYS A 10 -6.11 -18.39 11.22
CA LYS A 10 -7.16 -18.13 10.23
C LYS A 10 -7.59 -16.67 10.22
N GLU A 11 -7.77 -16.07 11.39
CA GLU A 11 -8.22 -14.67 11.54
C GLU A 11 -7.22 -13.69 10.91
N TYR A 12 -5.93 -13.88 11.15
CA TYR A 12 -4.88 -13.06 10.54
C TYR A 12 -4.87 -13.18 9.01
N ILE A 13 -5.00 -14.40 8.48
CA ILE A 13 -5.06 -14.64 7.04
C ILE A 13 -6.32 -13.99 6.45
N MET A 14 -7.47 -14.15 7.11
CA MET A 14 -8.73 -13.55 6.72
C MET A 14 -8.63 -12.02 6.65
N ASN A 15 -7.98 -11.39 7.62
CA ASN A 15 -7.76 -9.94 7.61
C ASN A 15 -6.93 -9.47 6.42
N MET A 16 -5.95 -10.26 5.96
CA MET A 16 -5.23 -9.98 4.71
C MET A 16 -6.13 -10.20 3.49
N MET A 17 -6.92 -11.27 3.45
CA MET A 17 -7.82 -11.58 2.31
C MET A 17 -8.89 -10.50 2.10
N LYS A 18 -9.44 -9.94 3.18
CA LYS A 18 -10.42 -8.84 3.12
C LYS A 18 -9.87 -7.55 2.50
N GLN A 19 -8.56 -7.37 2.46
CA GLN A 19 -7.91 -6.18 1.89
C GLN A 19 -7.50 -6.37 0.42
N MET A 20 -7.45 -7.61 -0.05
CA MET A 20 -7.07 -7.95 -1.43
C MET A 20 -8.19 -7.63 -2.41
N THR A 21 -7.78 -7.30 -3.63
CA THR A 21 -8.66 -7.13 -4.77
C THR A 21 -9.24 -8.47 -5.25
N ASN A 22 -10.34 -8.39 -5.97
CA ASN A 22 -10.97 -9.53 -6.61
C ASN A 22 -10.02 -10.22 -7.61
N ALA A 23 -9.18 -9.43 -8.30
CA ALA A 23 -8.15 -9.95 -9.19
C ALA A 23 -7.08 -10.75 -8.43
N GLU A 24 -6.53 -10.21 -7.33
CA GLU A 24 -5.54 -10.90 -6.49
C GLU A 24 -6.12 -12.19 -5.89
N LYS A 25 -7.36 -12.15 -5.38
CA LYS A 25 -8.06 -13.34 -4.87
C LYS A 25 -8.23 -14.41 -5.95
N LYS A 26 -8.61 -14.01 -7.17
CA LYS A 26 -8.72 -14.93 -8.31
C LYS A 26 -7.38 -15.56 -8.65
N GLN A 27 -6.31 -14.77 -8.73
CA GLN A 27 -4.96 -15.27 -8.98
C GLN A 27 -4.52 -16.29 -7.91
N LEU A 28 -4.79 -16.03 -6.63
CA LEU A 28 -4.50 -16.99 -5.55
C LEU A 28 -5.20 -18.35 -5.71
N LYS A 29 -6.39 -18.38 -6.32
CA LYS A 29 -7.11 -19.63 -6.61
C LYS A 29 -6.56 -20.36 -7.85
N THR A 30 -6.22 -19.61 -8.89
CA THR A 30 -5.99 -20.18 -10.22
C THR A 30 -4.52 -20.43 -10.54
N LEU A 31 -3.62 -19.60 -10.02
CA LEU A 31 -2.19 -19.66 -10.35
C LEU A 31 -1.43 -20.59 -9.40
N SER A 32 -0.31 -21.11 -9.88
CA SER A 32 0.68 -21.79 -9.06
C SER A 32 1.47 -20.80 -8.19
N PHE A 33 2.12 -21.31 -7.15
CA PHE A 33 3.00 -20.49 -6.33
C PHE A 33 4.09 -19.78 -7.15
N ASN A 34 4.70 -20.49 -8.10
CA ASN A 34 5.79 -19.97 -8.92
C ASN A 34 5.33 -18.82 -9.83
N GLU A 35 4.13 -18.93 -10.41
CA GLU A 35 3.53 -17.85 -11.21
C GLU A 35 3.28 -16.61 -10.34
N LEU A 36 2.61 -16.79 -9.18
CA LEU A 36 2.35 -15.69 -8.24
C LEU A 36 3.62 -15.04 -7.71
N TRP A 37 4.65 -15.85 -7.45
CA TRP A 37 5.93 -15.37 -6.92
C TRP A 37 6.67 -14.55 -7.97
N LYS A 38 6.72 -15.04 -9.21
CA LYS A 38 7.30 -14.34 -10.36
C LYS A 38 6.56 -13.04 -10.68
N ASP A 39 5.23 -13.03 -10.59
CA ASP A 39 4.44 -11.82 -10.86
C ASP A 39 4.76 -10.68 -9.88
N ILE A 40 5.14 -10.99 -8.64
CA ILE A 40 5.45 -9.99 -7.60
C ILE A 40 6.93 -9.56 -7.64
N TRP A 41 7.85 -10.51 -7.85
CA TRP A 41 9.28 -10.26 -7.68
C TRP A 41 10.07 -10.23 -9.00
N GLY A 42 9.43 -10.55 -10.12
CA GLY A 42 10.08 -10.70 -11.43
C GLY A 42 10.90 -11.98 -11.58
N ASP A 43 11.59 -12.10 -12.72
CA ASP A 43 12.51 -13.20 -13.05
C ASP A 43 13.95 -12.95 -12.58
N GLU A 44 14.27 -11.76 -12.06
CA GLU A 44 15.64 -11.43 -11.68
C GLU A 44 16.10 -12.29 -10.52
N HIS A 45 17.40 -12.64 -10.51
CA HIS A 45 18.02 -13.46 -9.48
C HIS A 45 17.72 -12.91 -8.08
N ILE A 46 16.65 -13.45 -7.49
CA ILE A 46 16.24 -13.18 -6.12
C ILE A 46 17.47 -13.44 -5.27
N SER A 47 17.99 -12.37 -4.66
CA SER A 47 19.22 -12.46 -3.87
C SER A 47 19.11 -13.64 -2.90
N ASN A 48 20.23 -14.30 -2.61
CA ASN A 48 20.25 -15.47 -1.70
C ASN A 48 19.53 -15.22 -0.37
N GLN A 49 19.40 -13.95 0.04
CA GLN A 49 18.65 -13.50 1.22
C GLN A 49 17.16 -13.91 1.20
N TYR A 50 16.52 -13.95 0.03
CA TYR A 50 15.08 -14.20 -0.08
C TYR A 50 14.74 -15.65 -0.43
N LYS A 51 15.72 -16.48 -0.80
CA LYS A 51 15.50 -17.91 -1.12
C LYS A 51 14.86 -18.67 0.03
N MET A 52 15.23 -18.36 1.27
CA MET A 52 14.58 -18.94 2.46
C MET A 52 13.16 -18.41 2.65
N GLU A 53 12.90 -17.12 2.36
CA GLU A 53 11.54 -16.58 2.39
C GLU A 53 10.67 -17.28 1.33
N GLU A 54 11.19 -17.55 0.14
CA GLU A 54 10.51 -18.26 -0.94
C GLU A 54 10.10 -19.68 -0.54
N ILE A 55 11.05 -20.49 -0.02
CA ILE A 55 10.78 -21.87 0.41
C ILE A 55 9.69 -21.91 1.49
N VAL A 56 9.83 -21.09 2.53
CA VAL A 56 8.84 -21.01 3.62
C VAL A 56 7.48 -20.54 3.09
N SER A 57 7.48 -19.62 2.12
CA SER A 57 6.26 -19.13 1.50
C SER A 57 5.54 -20.20 0.68
N LEU A 58 6.29 -21.00 -0.09
CA LEU A 58 5.78 -22.13 -0.86
C LEU A 58 5.14 -23.16 0.05
N GLU A 59 5.84 -23.58 1.10
CA GLU A 59 5.31 -24.55 2.08
C GLU A 59 4.01 -24.08 2.71
N ARG A 60 3.93 -22.80 3.10
CA ARG A 60 2.74 -22.20 3.70
C ARG A 60 1.58 -22.10 2.71
N PHE A 61 1.86 -21.69 1.48
CA PHE A 61 0.86 -21.61 0.43
C PHE A 61 0.27 -22.98 0.09
N GLU A 62 1.12 -23.98 -0.12
CA GLU A 62 0.69 -25.35 -0.41
C GLU A 62 -0.06 -25.99 0.75
N SER A 63 0.35 -25.70 2.00
CA SER A 63 -0.38 -26.15 3.20
C SER A 63 -1.80 -25.58 3.23
N LEU A 64 -1.96 -24.28 2.96
CA LEU A 64 -3.29 -23.65 2.89
C LEU A 64 -4.13 -24.20 1.73
N ARG A 65 -3.54 -24.48 0.56
CA ARG A 65 -4.29 -25.08 -0.56
C ARG A 65 -4.80 -26.47 -0.24
N LYS A 66 -3.96 -27.31 0.37
CA LYS A 66 -4.33 -28.68 0.80
C LYS A 66 -5.32 -28.68 1.95
N GLY A 67 -5.22 -27.67 2.82
CA GLY A 67 -6.07 -27.48 3.98
C GLY A 67 -5.33 -27.68 5.30
N VAL A 68 -5.77 -26.94 6.30
CA VAL A 68 -5.16 -26.89 7.63
C VAL A 68 -6.23 -27.16 8.68
N TYR A 69 -5.87 -27.98 9.68
CA TYR A 69 -6.68 -28.18 10.89
C TYR A 69 -6.16 -27.29 12.02
N CYS A 70 -7.04 -26.54 12.67
CA CYS A 70 -6.72 -25.74 13.84
C CYS A 70 -7.93 -25.68 14.78
N ASN A 71 -7.77 -26.11 16.03
CA ASN A 71 -8.82 -26.08 17.06
C ASN A 71 -10.18 -26.62 16.56
N GLU A 72 -10.17 -27.83 15.98
CA GLU A 72 -11.34 -28.52 15.40
C GLU A 72 -11.88 -27.94 14.08
N ASP A 73 -11.43 -26.75 13.67
CA ASP A 73 -11.76 -26.18 12.37
C ASP A 73 -10.84 -26.71 11.26
N PHE A 74 -11.43 -27.04 10.11
CA PHE A 74 -10.71 -27.30 8.87
C PHE A 74 -10.98 -26.18 7.87
N TYR A 75 -9.93 -25.66 7.25
CA TYR A 75 -10.07 -24.65 6.19
C TYR A 75 -8.99 -24.79 5.13
N THR A 76 -9.33 -24.39 3.92
CA THR A 76 -8.43 -24.26 2.78
C THR A 76 -8.28 -22.80 2.38
N LEU A 77 -7.31 -22.50 1.51
CA LEU A 77 -7.19 -21.20 0.88
C LEU A 77 -8.50 -20.80 0.16
N ASP A 78 -9.12 -21.75 -0.55
CA ASP A 78 -10.38 -21.50 -1.26
C ASP A 78 -11.52 -21.15 -0.31
N SER A 79 -11.69 -21.90 0.79
CA SER A 79 -12.74 -21.62 1.75
C SER A 79 -12.54 -20.27 2.45
N ILE A 80 -11.29 -19.89 2.75
CA ILE A 80 -10.98 -18.56 3.30
C ILE A 80 -11.31 -17.47 2.28
N ILE A 81 -10.96 -17.65 1.01
CA ILE A 81 -11.28 -16.66 -0.03
C ILE A 81 -12.80 -16.51 -0.18
N ASP A 82 -13.55 -17.61 -0.21
CA ASP A 82 -15.01 -17.59 -0.34
C ASP A 82 -15.69 -16.93 0.86
N GLU A 83 -15.22 -17.19 2.07
CA GLU A 83 -15.66 -16.50 3.28
C GLU A 83 -15.31 -15.01 3.23
N SER A 84 -14.13 -14.64 2.70
CA SER A 84 -13.74 -13.23 2.53
C SER A 84 -14.62 -12.46 1.54
N ASN A 85 -15.26 -13.15 0.59
CA ASN A 85 -16.14 -12.53 -0.41
C ASN A 85 -17.52 -12.16 0.15
N GLN A 86 -17.82 -12.54 1.39
CA GLN A 86 -19.01 -12.07 2.11
C GLN A 86 -18.84 -10.65 2.70
N PHE A 87 -17.63 -10.08 2.59
CA PHE A 87 -17.28 -8.74 3.05
C PHE A 87 -17.10 -7.77 1.87
N GLU A 88 -16.70 -6.53 2.16
CA GLU A 88 -16.41 -5.53 1.14
C GLU A 88 -15.37 -6.05 0.14
N MET A 89 -15.70 -5.94 -1.15
CA MET A 89 -14.86 -6.39 -2.25
C MET A 89 -14.20 -5.21 -2.92
N TRP A 90 -13.00 -5.44 -3.45
CA TRP A 90 -12.18 -4.39 -4.03
C TRP A 90 -11.84 -4.70 -5.48
N GLU A 91 -12.20 -3.80 -6.39
CA GLU A 91 -11.84 -3.92 -7.81
C GLU A 91 -10.43 -3.37 -8.09
N GLU A 92 -10.01 -2.38 -7.31
CA GLU A 92 -8.70 -1.75 -7.43
C GLU A 92 -7.94 -1.74 -6.10
N GLN A 93 -6.63 -1.59 -6.19
CA GLN A 93 -5.72 -1.48 -5.05
C GLN A 93 -5.98 -0.20 -4.26
N GLU A 94 -5.41 -0.13 -3.05
CA GLU A 94 -5.61 1.00 -2.16
C GLU A 94 -4.89 2.27 -2.66
N TRP A 95 -5.60 3.39 -2.64
CA TRP A 95 -5.02 4.71 -2.93
C TRP A 95 -4.25 5.27 -1.73
N GLY A 96 -3.16 5.98 -2.03
CA GLY A 96 -2.36 6.71 -1.05
C GLY A 96 -1.53 7.81 -1.68
N PHE A 97 -0.93 8.65 -0.83
CA PHE A 97 0.08 9.60 -1.26
C PHE A 97 1.46 8.93 -1.36
N PRO A 98 2.38 9.45 -2.20
CA PRO A 98 3.75 8.94 -2.29
C PRO A 98 4.45 8.94 -0.94
N LYS A 99 5.08 7.81 -0.56
CA LYS A 99 5.70 7.59 0.75
C LYS A 99 6.46 6.28 0.82
N GLY A 100 7.70 6.35 1.29
CA GLY A 100 8.48 5.18 1.65
C GLY A 100 9.29 5.34 2.94
N ARG A 101 10.37 4.57 3.05
CA ARG A 101 11.15 4.46 4.28
C ARG A 101 12.39 5.34 4.21
N ARG A 102 12.68 5.95 5.34
CA ARG A 102 13.90 6.74 5.53
C ARG A 102 15.15 5.87 5.41
N ASN A 103 16.09 6.32 4.59
CA ASN A 103 17.44 5.76 4.53
C ASN A 103 18.25 6.10 5.79
N HIS A 104 19.34 5.38 6.02
CA HIS A 104 20.22 5.66 7.15
C HIS A 104 20.75 7.12 7.08
N ASN A 105 20.60 7.88 8.16
CA ASN A 105 20.93 9.31 8.28
C ASN A 105 20.18 10.28 7.35
N GLU A 106 19.16 9.83 6.63
CA GLU A 106 18.30 10.71 5.84
C GLU A 106 17.36 11.52 6.76
N LYS A 107 17.03 12.77 6.41
CA LYS A 107 16.03 13.58 7.13
C LYS A 107 14.63 13.29 6.59
N ASP A 108 13.61 13.37 7.43
CA ASP A 108 12.20 13.09 7.05
C ASP A 108 11.76 13.82 5.77
N PHE A 109 12.04 15.12 5.64
CA PHE A 109 11.65 15.90 4.47
C PHE A 109 12.40 15.48 3.19
N GLN A 110 13.68 15.14 3.32
CA GLN A 110 14.49 14.66 2.18
C GLN A 110 14.01 13.28 1.72
N CYS A 111 13.64 12.40 2.66
CA CYS A 111 12.97 11.14 2.37
C CYS A 111 11.66 11.39 1.60
N ALA A 112 10.80 12.30 2.06
CA ALA A 112 9.54 12.60 1.37
C ALA A 112 9.76 13.09 -0.08
N LEU A 113 10.77 13.93 -0.32
CA LEU A 113 11.14 14.38 -1.67
C LEU A 113 11.66 13.25 -2.55
N ARG A 114 12.56 12.40 -2.02
CA ARG A 114 13.11 11.25 -2.76
C ARG A 114 12.02 10.25 -3.14
N GLU A 115 11.22 9.81 -2.17
CA GLU A 115 10.14 8.85 -2.37
C GLU A 115 9.07 9.39 -3.32
N PHE A 116 8.74 10.69 -3.24
CA PHE A 116 7.87 11.32 -4.23
C PHE A 116 8.44 11.21 -5.65
N GLN A 117 9.72 11.53 -5.85
CA GLN A 117 10.32 11.45 -7.18
C GLN A 117 10.47 10.01 -7.66
N GLU A 118 10.80 9.06 -6.79
CA GLU A 118 10.91 7.63 -7.10
C GLU A 118 9.54 7.07 -7.53
N GLU A 119 8.50 7.25 -6.70
CA GLU A 119 7.18 6.68 -6.98
C GLU A 119 6.46 7.37 -8.15
N THR A 120 6.62 8.69 -8.33
CA THR A 120 5.86 9.46 -9.34
C THR A 120 6.62 9.76 -10.64
N GLY A 121 7.95 9.68 -10.60
CA GLY A 121 8.82 10.14 -11.68
C GLY A 121 8.84 11.65 -11.91
N ILE A 122 8.18 12.45 -11.06
CA ILE A 122 8.16 13.92 -11.16
C ILE A 122 9.42 14.49 -10.50
N ASN A 123 10.11 15.39 -11.20
CA ASN A 123 11.35 15.97 -10.70
C ASN A 123 11.05 16.92 -9.53
N ILE A 124 11.68 16.70 -8.38
CA ILE A 124 11.46 17.54 -7.19
C ILE A 124 11.77 19.02 -7.40
N LYS A 125 12.61 19.38 -8.38
CA LYS A 125 12.89 20.79 -8.74
C LYS A 125 11.66 21.52 -9.30
N GLN A 126 10.63 20.79 -9.71
CA GLN A 126 9.36 21.35 -10.19
C GLN A 126 8.39 21.67 -9.03
N LEU A 127 8.66 21.16 -7.83
CA LEU A 127 7.84 21.42 -6.64
C LEU A 127 8.19 22.76 -6.02
N LYS A 128 7.17 23.48 -5.55
CA LYS A 128 7.30 24.63 -4.65
C LYS A 128 6.92 24.20 -3.24
N ASN A 129 7.84 24.31 -2.30
CA ASN A 129 7.56 23.89 -0.93
C ASN A 129 6.64 24.89 -0.23
N ILE A 130 5.88 24.39 0.74
CA ILE A 130 5.05 25.22 1.63
C ILE A 130 5.64 25.16 3.03
N ASP A 131 6.54 26.09 3.34
CA ASP A 131 7.32 26.08 4.59
C ASP A 131 6.54 26.58 5.81
N ASN A 132 5.41 27.28 5.61
CA ASN A 132 4.63 27.88 6.70
C ASN A 132 3.58 26.93 7.30
N ILE A 133 3.66 25.63 7.01
CA ILE A 133 2.75 24.61 7.52
C ILE A 133 3.54 23.46 8.14
N MET A 134 3.13 23.05 9.34
CA MET A 134 3.70 21.86 9.97
C MET A 134 3.32 20.59 9.18
N PRO A 135 4.21 19.58 9.13
CA PRO A 135 3.91 18.31 8.49
C PRO A 135 2.67 17.66 9.10
N PHE A 136 1.86 17.03 8.25
CA PHE A 136 0.69 16.28 8.69
C PHE A 136 1.09 14.86 9.03
N GLU A 137 0.51 14.30 10.08
CA GLU A 137 0.88 12.98 10.56
C GLU A 137 -0.33 12.04 10.61
N GLU A 138 -0.10 10.81 10.16
CA GLU A 138 -1.03 9.70 10.25
C GLU A 138 -0.36 8.62 11.11
N SER A 139 -1.01 8.18 12.19
CA SER A 139 -0.52 7.09 13.04
C SER A 139 -1.59 6.01 13.13
N PHE A 140 -1.28 4.79 12.74
CA PHE A 140 -2.24 3.69 12.61
C PHE A 140 -1.59 2.34 12.95
N THR A 141 -2.41 1.33 13.21
CA THR A 141 -1.95 -0.06 13.37
C THR A 141 -2.12 -0.79 12.05
N GLY A 142 -1.01 -1.27 11.47
CA GLY A 142 -1.05 -2.02 10.22
C GLY A 142 -1.62 -3.42 10.42
N SER A 143 -1.89 -4.11 9.31
CA SER A 143 -2.45 -5.48 9.30
C SER A 143 -1.58 -6.51 10.02
N ASN A 144 -0.30 -6.22 10.24
CA ASN A 144 0.63 -7.04 11.02
C ASN A 144 0.68 -6.70 12.52
N TYR A 145 -0.29 -5.92 13.01
CA TYR A 145 -0.40 -5.44 14.40
C TYR A 145 0.77 -4.58 14.88
N LYS A 146 1.55 -4.00 13.96
CA LYS A 146 2.58 -3.00 14.29
C LYS A 146 2.02 -1.60 14.12
N SER A 147 2.49 -0.68 14.96
CA SER A 147 2.18 0.73 14.83
C SER A 147 3.08 1.36 13.77
N TYR A 148 2.46 2.13 12.89
CA TYR A 148 3.11 2.89 11.83
C TYR A 148 2.80 4.36 11.99
N LYS A 149 3.73 5.19 11.50
CA LYS A 149 3.55 6.63 11.41
C LYS A 149 4.02 7.11 10.04
N HIS A 150 3.13 7.78 9.31
CA HIS A 150 3.49 8.54 8.13
C HIS A 150 3.52 10.03 8.46
N LYS A 151 4.47 10.73 7.85
CA LYS A 151 4.64 12.17 7.98
C LYS A 151 4.67 12.79 6.58
N TYR A 152 3.66 13.58 6.30
CA TYR A 152 3.38 14.17 5.00
C TYR A 152 3.71 15.66 5.00
N TYR A 153 4.30 16.12 3.90
CA TYR A 153 4.66 17.51 3.66
C TYR A 153 3.85 18.02 2.48
N LEU A 154 3.39 19.27 2.53
CA LEU A 154 2.64 19.87 1.45
C LEU A 154 3.59 20.61 0.51
N ALA A 155 3.40 20.38 -0.79
CA ALA A 155 4.08 21.09 -1.86
C ALA A 155 3.08 21.44 -2.95
N PHE A 156 3.36 22.51 -3.68
CA PHE A 156 2.61 22.92 -4.86
C PHE A 156 3.36 22.52 -6.12
N LEU A 157 2.69 21.80 -7.01
CA LEU A 157 3.19 21.49 -8.34
C LEU A 157 2.49 22.39 -9.37
N PRO A 158 3.22 23.23 -10.13
CA PRO A 158 2.64 24.01 -11.21
C PRO A 158 1.93 23.12 -12.24
N TYR A 159 0.84 23.64 -12.81
CA TYR A 159 -0.04 22.87 -13.70
C TYR A 159 0.71 22.27 -14.90
N GLU A 160 1.61 23.03 -15.51
CA GLU A 160 2.45 22.62 -16.63
C GLU A 160 3.34 21.41 -16.33
N HIS A 161 3.69 21.19 -15.06
CA HIS A 161 4.48 20.06 -14.59
C HIS A 161 3.63 18.90 -14.07
N SER A 162 2.32 19.12 -13.88
CA SER A 162 1.36 18.12 -13.37
C SER A 162 0.77 17.20 -14.43
N LEU A 163 1.03 17.48 -15.71
CA LEU A 163 0.38 16.80 -16.85
C LEU A 163 0.87 15.36 -17.09
N ASN A 164 2.11 15.05 -16.70
CA ASN A 164 2.66 13.71 -16.88
C ASN A 164 2.39 12.83 -15.65
N ILE A 165 1.33 12.02 -15.74
CA ILE A 165 0.89 11.08 -14.68
C ILE A 165 1.19 9.61 -15.00
N LYS A 166 2.01 9.35 -16.03
CA LYS A 166 2.29 7.97 -16.52
C LYS A 166 3.72 7.51 -16.24
N ASN A 167 4.55 8.36 -15.65
CA ASN A 167 5.97 8.09 -15.41
C ASN A 167 6.27 7.54 -14.01
N PHE A 168 5.26 6.94 -13.35
CA PHE A 168 5.42 6.34 -12.04
C PHE A 168 6.24 5.05 -12.07
N GLU A 169 6.80 4.66 -10.94
CA GLU A 169 7.55 3.41 -10.78
C GLU A 169 6.57 2.21 -10.76
N PRO A 170 6.51 1.39 -11.83
CA PRO A 170 5.46 0.39 -12.00
C PRO A 170 5.56 -0.79 -11.03
N SER A 171 6.70 -0.97 -10.35
CA SER A 171 6.85 -2.00 -9.32
C SER A 171 6.12 -1.66 -8.01
N GLU A 172 5.81 -0.38 -7.76
CA GLU A 172 5.15 0.07 -6.54
C GLU A 172 3.80 0.75 -6.79
N VAL A 173 3.65 1.42 -7.94
CA VAL A 173 2.47 2.22 -8.28
C VAL A 173 1.80 1.64 -9.51
N SER A 174 0.51 1.34 -9.43
CA SER A 174 -0.27 0.87 -10.58
C SER A 174 -0.97 2.01 -11.34
N LYS A 175 -1.19 3.15 -10.68
CA LYS A 175 -1.90 4.30 -11.24
C LYS A 175 -1.65 5.59 -10.44
N MET A 176 -1.61 6.73 -11.13
CA MET A 176 -1.63 8.07 -10.53
C MET A 176 -2.81 8.90 -11.05
N GLU A 177 -3.44 9.68 -10.18
CA GLU A 177 -4.51 10.62 -10.55
C GLU A 177 -4.47 11.87 -9.67
N TRP A 178 -4.85 13.01 -10.26
CA TRP A 178 -5.22 14.22 -9.51
C TRP A 178 -6.69 14.13 -9.14
N LYS A 179 -6.99 14.20 -7.83
CA LYS A 179 -8.34 14.11 -7.29
C LYS A 179 -8.66 15.32 -6.42
N THR A 180 -9.90 15.76 -6.46
CA THR A 180 -10.48 16.71 -5.51
C THR A 180 -10.58 16.09 -4.12
N TYR A 181 -10.90 16.91 -3.11
CA TYR A 181 -11.15 16.42 -1.75
C TYR A 181 -12.23 15.33 -1.72
N ASP A 182 -13.38 15.58 -2.34
CA ASP A 182 -14.50 14.64 -2.32
C ASP A 182 -14.16 13.33 -3.03
N GLU A 183 -13.46 13.40 -4.18
CA GLU A 183 -12.98 12.22 -4.89
C GLU A 183 -11.97 11.42 -4.06
N CYS A 184 -11.06 12.09 -3.35
CA CYS A 184 -10.16 11.43 -2.40
C CYS A 184 -10.94 10.70 -1.29
N MET A 185 -11.93 11.37 -0.68
CA MET A 185 -12.73 10.78 0.40
C MET A 185 -13.56 9.58 -0.05
N ALA A 186 -13.98 9.58 -1.33
CA ALA A 186 -14.70 8.48 -1.96
C ALA A 186 -13.79 7.29 -2.31
N CYS A 187 -12.56 7.52 -2.80
CA CYS A 187 -11.68 6.43 -3.25
C CYS A 187 -10.83 5.81 -2.12
N ILE A 188 -10.56 6.54 -1.03
CA ILE A 188 -9.88 5.98 0.13
C ILE A 188 -10.80 4.96 0.82
N ARG A 189 -10.25 3.77 1.06
CA ARG A 189 -10.92 2.63 1.72
C ARG A 189 -11.70 3.09 2.96
N SER A 190 -12.91 2.58 3.09
CA SER A 190 -13.87 2.94 4.15
C SER A 190 -13.28 2.85 5.57
N TYR A 191 -12.44 1.83 5.80
CA TYR A 191 -11.80 1.55 7.08
C TYR A 191 -10.55 2.39 7.40
N ASN A 192 -10.00 3.15 6.45
CA ASN A 192 -8.81 3.99 6.66
C ASN A 192 -9.17 5.35 7.26
N LEU A 193 -9.65 5.33 8.51
CA LEU A 193 -10.18 6.50 9.20
C LEU A 193 -9.10 7.58 9.43
N GLU A 194 -7.88 7.16 9.74
CA GLU A 194 -6.74 8.05 9.98
C GLU A 194 -6.37 8.82 8.71
N LYS A 195 -6.38 8.15 7.55
CA LYS A 195 -6.12 8.76 6.25
C LYS A 195 -7.21 9.75 5.85
N LYS A 196 -8.48 9.37 6.05
CA LYS A 196 -9.63 10.25 5.80
C LYS A 196 -9.58 11.52 6.67
N ARG A 197 -9.19 11.36 7.94
CA ARG A 197 -8.96 12.49 8.86
C ARG A 197 -7.79 13.37 8.40
N LEU A 198 -6.68 12.76 8.00
CA LEU A 198 -5.51 13.46 7.46
C LEU A 198 -5.88 14.33 6.26
N ILE A 199 -6.59 13.77 5.27
CA ILE A 199 -7.03 14.48 4.05
C ILE A 199 -7.97 15.62 4.40
N THR A 200 -8.90 15.41 5.33
CA THR A 200 -9.80 16.47 5.82
C THR A 200 -9.04 17.61 6.49
N ASN A 201 -8.03 17.30 7.31
CA ASN A 201 -7.20 18.31 7.95
C ASN A 201 -6.37 19.10 6.92
N ILE A 202 -5.82 18.44 5.90
CA ILE A 202 -5.14 19.10 4.78
C ILE A 202 -6.09 20.04 4.05
N HIS A 203 -7.28 19.57 3.67
CA HIS A 203 -8.28 20.36 2.96
C HIS A 203 -8.69 21.62 3.75
N ASN A 204 -9.02 21.44 5.03
CA ASN A 204 -9.37 22.56 5.92
C ASN A 204 -8.22 23.57 6.06
N SER A 205 -6.98 23.08 6.13
CA SER A 205 -5.80 23.93 6.24
C SER A 205 -5.59 24.77 4.98
N LEU A 206 -5.73 24.16 3.79
CA LEU A 206 -5.58 24.82 2.50
C LEU A 206 -6.71 25.84 2.20
N THR A 207 -7.93 25.58 2.69
CA THR A 207 -9.09 26.45 2.44
C THR A 207 -9.25 27.56 3.47
N SER A 208 -8.76 27.36 4.70
CA SER A 208 -8.90 28.32 5.80
C SER A 208 -7.68 29.24 5.99
N SER A 209 -6.53 28.90 5.39
CA SER A 209 -5.25 29.61 5.63
C SER A 209 -4.74 30.31 4.36
N ARG A 210 -4.04 31.45 4.53
CA ARG A 210 -3.22 32.01 3.45
C ARG A 210 -1.93 31.19 3.32
N LEU A 211 -1.66 30.68 2.12
CA LEU A 211 -0.46 29.90 1.81
C LEU A 211 0.64 30.81 1.25
N PHE A 212 1.89 30.59 1.67
CA PHE A 212 3.06 31.25 1.10
C PHE A 212 3.90 30.21 0.35
N PHE A 213 4.28 30.54 -0.89
CA PHE A 213 5.14 29.71 -1.72
C PHE A 213 6.49 30.39 -1.84
N ILE A 214 7.57 29.66 -1.61
CA ILE A 214 8.95 30.14 -1.78
C ILE A 214 9.59 29.40 -2.97
#